data_AF-A0A7X9AGP5-F1
#
_entry.id   AF-A0A7X9AGP5-F1
#
_cell.length_a   1.000
_cell.length_b   1.000
_cell.length_c   1.000
_cell.angle_alpha   90.00
_cell.angle_beta   90.00
_cell.angle_gamma   90.00
#
_symmetry.space_group_name_H-M   'P 1'
#
loop_
_entity.id
_entity.type
_entity.pdbx_description
1 polymer ?
#
loop_
_entity_poly.entity_id
_entity_poly.type
_entity_poly.pdbx_seq_one_letter_code
_entity_poly.pdbx_strand_id
1 'polypeptide(L)'
;MGAWGSALALGAILEPGINVDSQFYGPVLSRGQTDRAVLALTFDDGPCPPHTSRILDVLAREKVQATFFCLGREVRRHPELVRRMVREGHLVGTHTEN
;
A
#
# COMPACT_ATOMS: atom_id res chain seq x y z
N MET A 1 14.75 -33.39 25.60
CA MET A 1 14.48 -32.90 24.24
C MET A 1 13.13 -32.17 24.23
N GLY A 2 12.98 -31.09 25.01
CA GLY A 2 11.67 -30.47 25.25
C GLY A 2 11.82 -28.98 25.56
N ALA A 3 10.77 -28.22 25.24
CA ALA A 3 10.64 -26.77 25.31
C ALA A 3 11.42 -25.94 24.26
N TRP A 4 12.70 -26.22 24.04
CA TRP A 4 13.54 -25.38 23.16
C TRP A 4 13.25 -25.56 21.66
N GLY A 5 12.96 -26.80 21.21
CA GLY A 5 12.62 -27.07 19.81
C GLY A 5 11.30 -26.42 19.38
N SER A 6 10.33 -26.36 20.29
CA SER A 6 9.02 -25.74 20.06
C SER A 6 9.11 -24.22 19.99
N ALA A 7 9.94 -23.59 20.84
CA ALA A 7 10.16 -22.15 20.84
C ALA A 7 10.86 -21.67 19.55
N LEU A 8 11.84 -22.44 19.05
CA LEU A 8 12.52 -22.14 17.78
C LEU A 8 11.59 -22.27 16.57
N ALA A 9 10.71 -23.29 16.55
CA ALA A 9 9.72 -23.46 15.50
C ALA A 9 8.68 -22.32 15.48
N LEU A 10 8.26 -21.84 16.66
CA LEU A 10 7.30 -20.72 16.75
C LEU A 10 7.93 -19.40 16.30
N GLY A 11 9.18 -19.14 16.69
CA GLY A 11 9.93 -17.96 16.23
C GLY A 11 10.11 -17.92 14.72
N ALA A 12 10.39 -19.08 14.09
CA ALA A 12 10.53 -19.19 12.64
C ALA A 12 9.22 -18.96 11.86
N ILE A 13 8.05 -19.13 12.49
CA ILE A 13 6.73 -18.90 11.87
C ILE A 13 6.25 -17.45 12.09
N LEU A 14 6.51 -16.88 13.26
CA LEU A 14 6.00 -15.56 13.63
C LEU A 14 6.85 -14.42 13.07
N GLU A 15 8.18 -14.51 13.15
CA GLU A 15 9.11 -13.47 12.68
C GLU A 15 8.86 -13.04 11.23
N PRO A 16 8.69 -13.97 10.25
CA PRO A 16 8.44 -13.59 8.87
C PRO A 16 7.09 -12.90 8.65
N GLY A 17 6.12 -13.11 9.54
CA GLY A 17 4.76 -12.57 9.41
C GLY A 17 4.54 -11.23 10.11
N ILE A 18 5.40 -10.85 11.05
CA ILE A 18 5.30 -9.58 11.79
C ILE A 18 6.33 -8.54 11.34
N ASN A 19 7.41 -8.96 10.69
CA ASN A 19 8.43 -8.06 10.16
C ASN A 19 8.02 -7.52 8.78
N VAL A 20 7.78 -6.21 8.69
CA VAL A 20 7.37 -5.53 7.46
C VAL A 20 8.43 -5.56 6.34
N ASP A 21 9.68 -5.85 6.68
CA ASP A 21 10.78 -6.00 5.72
C ASP A 21 11.02 -7.47 5.33
N SER A 22 10.22 -8.41 5.83
CA SER A 22 10.37 -9.84 5.59
C SER A 22 10.31 -10.17 4.11
N GLN A 23 11.39 -10.73 3.57
CA GLN A 23 11.47 -11.17 2.18
C GLN A 23 11.02 -12.63 1.99
N PHE A 24 10.50 -13.27 3.05
CA PHE A 24 10.18 -14.70 3.04
C PHE A 24 9.08 -15.05 2.02
N TYR A 25 8.08 -14.19 1.87
CA TYR A 25 6.96 -14.37 0.93
C TYR A 25 7.22 -13.76 -0.45
N GLY A 26 8.40 -13.17 -0.66
CA GLY A 26 8.78 -12.50 -1.89
C GLY A 26 9.43 -11.14 -1.64
N PRO A 27 9.87 -10.44 -2.70
CA PRO A 27 10.47 -9.13 -2.58
C PRO A 27 9.52 -8.12 -1.93
N VAL A 28 9.97 -7.46 -0.85
CA VAL A 28 9.26 -6.35 -0.21
C VAL A 28 10.05 -5.06 -0.34
N LEU A 29 9.41 -4.03 -0.88
CA LEU A 29 9.95 -2.68 -0.98
C LEU A 29 9.31 -1.80 0.10
N SER A 30 9.99 -1.65 1.22
CA SER A 30 9.56 -0.76 2.32
C SER A 30 10.19 0.62 2.25
N ARG A 31 11.26 0.80 1.46
CA ARG A 31 11.99 2.05 1.31
C ARG A 31 12.64 2.18 -0.07
N GLY A 32 12.77 3.42 -0.52
CA GLY A 32 13.55 3.78 -1.70
C GLY A 32 15.03 3.98 -1.41
N GLN A 33 15.80 4.35 -2.44
CA GLN A 33 17.19 4.76 -2.30
C GLN A 33 17.27 6.11 -1.57
N THR A 34 18.25 6.27 -0.67
CA THR A 34 18.40 7.45 0.20
C THR A 34 19.52 8.37 -0.25
N ASP A 35 20.00 8.22 -1.49
CA ASP A 35 20.98 9.11 -2.13
C ASP A 35 20.34 10.45 -2.55
N ARG A 36 19.01 10.54 -2.52
CA ARG A 36 18.23 11.75 -2.79
C ARG A 36 17.14 11.94 -1.73
N ALA A 37 16.79 13.19 -1.45
CA ALA A 37 15.68 13.54 -0.58
C ALA A 37 14.34 13.41 -1.34
N VAL A 38 13.86 12.17 -1.48
CA VAL A 38 12.60 11.84 -2.14
C VAL A 38 11.69 11.05 -1.20
N LEU A 39 10.38 11.24 -1.34
CA LEU A 39 9.35 10.52 -0.59
C LEU A 39 8.32 9.94 -1.56
N ALA A 40 7.86 8.73 -1.28
CA ALA A 40 6.72 8.12 -1.97
C ALA A 40 5.48 8.27 -1.09
N LEU A 41 4.46 8.96 -1.59
CA LEU A 41 3.17 9.08 -0.91
C LEU A 41 2.23 7.99 -1.44
N THR A 42 1.67 7.21 -0.52
CA THR A 42 0.75 6.11 -0.85
C THR A 42 -0.51 6.16 0.02
N PHE A 43 -1.62 5.66 -0.52
CA PHE A 43 -2.91 5.57 0.16
C PHE A 43 -3.53 4.20 -0.08
N ASP A 44 -3.99 3.55 0.97
CA ASP A 44 -4.64 2.22 0.92
C ASP A 44 -6.18 2.33 1.04
N ASP A 45 -6.87 1.21 0.82
CA ASP A 45 -8.31 1.00 1.06
C ASP A 45 -9.31 1.84 0.23
N GLY A 46 -8.84 2.69 -0.67
CA GLY A 46 -9.71 3.49 -1.54
C GLY A 46 -10.37 2.69 -2.69
N PRO A 47 -11.24 3.34 -3.49
CA PRO A 47 -11.75 4.71 -3.33
C PRO A 47 -12.88 4.82 -2.29
N CYS A 48 -12.85 5.85 -1.44
CA CYS A 48 -13.86 6.11 -0.42
C CYS A 48 -14.35 7.58 -0.51
N PRO A 49 -15.51 7.87 -1.12
CA PRO A 49 -16.10 9.19 -1.10
C PRO A 49 -16.60 9.59 0.30
N PRO A 50 -16.52 10.87 0.69
CA PRO A 50 -15.96 11.99 -0.08
C PRO A 50 -14.44 12.14 0.08
N HIS A 51 -13.80 11.32 0.91
CA HIS A 51 -12.42 11.50 1.35
C HIS A 51 -11.41 11.39 0.20
N THR A 52 -11.52 10.35 -0.63
CA THR A 52 -10.64 10.17 -1.78
C THR A 52 -10.72 11.36 -2.74
N SER A 53 -11.91 11.90 -3.00
CA SER A 53 -12.06 13.10 -3.84
C SER A 53 -11.34 14.30 -3.25
N ARG A 54 -11.47 14.53 -1.95
CA ARG A 54 -10.80 15.65 -1.26
C ARG A 54 -9.29 15.50 -1.26
N ILE A 55 -8.78 14.27 -1.11
CA ILE A 55 -7.34 13.98 -1.22
C ILE A 55 -6.85 14.32 -2.63
N LEU A 56 -7.57 13.89 -3.68
CA LEU A 56 -7.22 14.23 -5.07
C LEU A 56 -7.21 15.75 -5.31
N ASP A 57 -8.17 16.48 -4.75
CA ASP A 57 -8.21 17.95 -4.86
C ASP A 57 -6.98 18.61 -4.21
N VAL A 58 -6.53 18.09 -3.06
CA VAL A 58 -5.32 18.56 -2.39
C VAL A 58 -4.08 18.23 -3.22
N LEU A 59 -3.94 16.98 -3.69
CA LEU A 59 -2.79 16.56 -4.50
C LEU A 59 -2.66 17.38 -5.78
N ALA A 60 -3.78 17.65 -6.46
CA ALA A 60 -3.82 18.50 -7.64
C ALA A 60 -3.37 19.94 -7.34
N ARG A 61 -3.85 20.53 -6.24
CA ARG A 61 -3.45 21.88 -5.83
C ARG A 61 -1.96 21.98 -5.49
N GLU A 62 -1.42 20.98 -4.78
CA GLU A 62 -0.01 20.94 -4.41
C GLU A 62 0.89 20.42 -5.56
N LYS A 63 0.30 20.00 -6.69
CA LYS A 63 1.00 19.42 -7.85
C LYS A 63 1.84 18.19 -7.48
N VAL A 64 1.31 17.36 -6.58
CA VAL A 64 1.95 16.14 -6.09
C VAL A 64 1.25 14.92 -6.68
N GLN A 65 2.03 13.93 -7.10
CA GLN A 65 1.52 12.61 -7.50
C GLN A 65 1.67 11.61 -6.34
N ALA A 66 0.74 10.67 -6.26
CA ALA A 66 0.74 9.61 -5.25
C ALA A 66 0.39 8.26 -5.91
N THR A 67 0.55 7.18 -5.15
CA THR A 67 0.06 5.85 -5.51
C THR A 67 -1.16 5.50 -4.66
N PHE A 68 -2.24 5.03 -5.26
CA PHE A 68 -3.43 4.56 -4.57
C PHE A 68 -3.52 3.04 -4.71
N PHE A 69 -3.41 2.31 -3.60
CA PHE A 69 -3.68 0.88 -3.55
C PHE A 69 -5.16 0.70 -3.22
N CYS A 70 -5.96 0.35 -4.24
CA CYS A 70 -7.40 0.32 -4.14
C CYS A 70 -7.94 -1.09 -3.86
N LEU A 71 -9.02 -1.16 -3.09
CA LEU A 71 -9.80 -2.38 -2.90
C LEU A 71 -10.70 -2.63 -4.11
N GLY A 72 -10.69 -3.86 -4.61
CA GLY A 72 -11.48 -4.24 -5.78
C GLY A 72 -12.98 -3.95 -5.64
N ARG A 73 -13.56 -4.16 -4.44
CA ARG A 73 -14.98 -3.84 -4.19
C ARG A 73 -15.28 -2.36 -4.36
N GLU A 74 -14.37 -1.49 -3.92
CA GLU A 74 -14.56 -0.05 -3.94
C GLU A 74 -14.29 0.51 -5.33
N VAL A 75 -13.32 -0.06 -6.06
CA VAL A 75 -13.10 0.22 -7.49
C VAL A 75 -14.37 -0.03 -8.30
N ARG A 76 -15.09 -1.13 -8.03
CA ARG A 76 -16.35 -1.46 -8.71
C ARG A 76 -17.48 -0.50 -8.35
N ARG A 77 -17.52 0.00 -7.11
CA ARG A 77 -18.52 0.98 -6.64
C ARG A 77 -18.26 2.40 -7.14
N HIS A 78 -16.99 2.77 -7.25
CA HIS A 78 -16.54 4.13 -7.56
C HIS A 78 -15.51 4.18 -8.71
N PRO A 79 -15.81 3.58 -9.88
CA PRO A 79 -14.87 3.49 -10.99
C PRO A 79 -14.48 4.87 -11.56
N GLU A 80 -15.33 5.88 -11.39
CA GLU A 80 -15.07 7.26 -11.77
C GLU A 80 -13.89 7.88 -11.00
N LEU A 81 -13.72 7.54 -9.73
CA LEU A 81 -12.61 8.04 -8.92
C LEU A 81 -11.28 7.41 -9.35
N VAL A 82 -11.29 6.12 -9.71
CA VAL A 82 -10.10 5.45 -10.26
C VAL A 82 -9.70 6.05 -11.60
N ARG A 83 -10.67 6.31 -12.49
CA ARG A 83 -10.41 7.02 -13.75
C ARG A 83 -9.88 8.43 -13.52
N ARG A 84 -10.34 9.12 -12.48
CA ARG A 84 -9.82 10.43 -12.08
C ARG A 84 -8.36 10.32 -11.62
N MET A 85 -8.03 9.36 -10.76
CA MET A 85 -6.65 9.10 -10.32
C MET A 85 -5.69 8.95 -11.50
N VAL A 86 -6.02 8.07 -12.45
CA VAL A 86 -5.19 7.83 -13.64
C VAL A 86 -5.06 9.08 -14.50
N ARG A 87 -6.17 9.80 -14.72
CA ARG A 87 -6.19 11.03 -15.52
C ARG A 87 -5.35 12.16 -14.90
N GLU A 88 -5.27 12.22 -13.58
CA GLU A 88 -4.47 13.20 -12.83
C GLU A 88 -3.00 12.76 -12.65
N GLY A 89 -2.62 11.61 -13.22
CA GLY A 89 -1.24 11.13 -13.25
C GLY A 89 -0.80 10.36 -12.00
N HIS A 90 -1.75 9.89 -11.18
CA HIS A 90 -1.47 9.01 -10.06
C HIS A 90 -1.30 7.55 -10.53
N LEU A 91 -0.55 6.77 -9.75
CA LEU A 91 -0.47 5.33 -9.95
C LEU A 91 -1.60 4.63 -9.19
N VAL A 92 -2.10 3.53 -9.74
CA VAL A 92 -3.13 2.70 -9.10
C VAL A 92 -2.58 1.29 -8.95
N GLY A 93 -2.53 0.80 -7.71
CA GLY A 93 -2.21 -0.57 -7.35
C GLY A 93 -3.43 -1.29 -6.75
N THR A 94 -3.27 -2.58 -6.49
CA THR A 94 -4.30 -3.40 -5.81
C THR A 94 -4.02 -3.50 -4.32
N HIS A 95 -5.06 -3.37 -3.52
CA HIS A 95 -5.06 -3.71 -2.10
C HIS A 95 -5.99 -4.91 -1.83
N THR A 96 -5.95 -5.91 -2.72
CA THR A 96 -6.84 -7.09 -2.75
C THR A 96 -8.23 -6.82 -3.33
N GLU A 97 -8.99 -7.90 -3.59
CA GLU A 97 -10.31 -7.83 -4.25
C GLU A 97 -11.49 -7.57 -3.32
N ASN A 98 -11.30 -7.79 -2.02
CA ASN A 98 -12.36 -7.87 -1.03
C ASN A 98 -13.14 -6.58 -0.91
#